data_AF-A0A224YDG6-F1
#
_entry.id   AF-A0A224YDG6-F1
#
_cell.length_a   1.000
_cell.length_b   1.000
_cell.length_c   1.000
_cell.angle_alpha   90.00
_cell.angle_beta   90.00
_cell.angle_gamma   90.00
#
_symmetry.space_group_name_H-M   'P 1'
#
loop_
_entity.id
_entity.type
_entity.pdbx_description
1 polymer ?
#
loop_
_entity_poly.entity_id
_entity_poly.type
_entity_poly.pdbx_seq_one_letter_code
_entity_poly.pdbx_strand_id
1 'polypeptide(L)'
;MSERNFLDVPEDGDASYESLFRQADEEFRQFVKTLSNESGAPKLKSKSIKPAPGFCIKTKDSSNGSKLFINICHTPELPEPQDISDEELMHILGSDDPTTYRVPLSLGLPHEEVDKSGAPCTAYDVIINEAFFRKISSNELFKTFLITVALDGIEEKYKAHPDRESYVVLKNKLYMGTMPDHSIQDRKGPLISELPT
;
A
#
# COMPACT_ATOMS: atom_id res chain seq x y z
N MET A 1 0.17 49.57 18.32
CA MET A 1 -0.72 48.44 18.02
C MET A 1 0.17 47.37 17.41
N SER A 2 0.45 46.28 18.14
CA SER A 2 1.24 45.16 17.60
C SER A 2 0.33 43.95 17.43
N GLU A 3 0.47 43.33 16.27
CA GLU A 3 -0.23 42.14 15.82
C GLU A 3 0.04 40.95 16.76
N ARG A 4 -1.02 40.23 17.13
CA ARG A 4 -0.88 38.92 17.77
C ARG A 4 -0.74 37.88 16.66
N ASN A 5 0.35 37.13 16.69
CA ASN A 5 0.60 36.04 15.76
C ASN A 5 -0.40 34.91 16.01
N PHE A 6 -0.91 34.31 14.94
CA PHE A 6 -1.87 33.19 14.93
C PHE A 6 -1.29 31.86 15.47
N LEU A 7 -0.11 31.90 16.11
CA LEU A 7 0.66 30.76 16.60
C LEU A 7 0.96 30.84 18.11
N ASP A 8 0.28 31.71 18.85
CA ASP A 8 0.34 31.66 20.31
C ASP A 8 -0.48 30.46 20.80
N VAL A 9 0.21 29.33 21.01
CA VAL A 9 -0.29 28.21 21.80
C VAL A 9 -0.41 28.72 23.24
N PRO A 10 -1.59 28.69 23.88
CA PRO A 10 -1.74 29.14 25.26
C PRO A 10 -0.84 28.30 26.18
N GLU A 11 0.12 28.94 26.85
CA GLU A 11 1.09 28.29 27.75
C GLU A 11 0.50 27.86 29.11
N ASP A 12 -0.80 28.06 29.35
CA ASP A 12 -1.43 27.76 30.64
C ASP A 12 -2.59 26.75 30.48
N GLY A 13 -2.26 25.47 30.56
CA GLY A 13 -3.25 24.38 30.63
C GLY A 13 -2.70 22.95 30.72
N ASP A 14 -1.40 22.77 30.93
CA ASP A 14 -0.68 21.57 30.45
C ASP A 14 -0.52 20.43 31.48
N ALA A 15 -1.23 20.47 32.61
CA ALA A 15 -1.27 19.34 33.53
C ALA A 15 -2.48 18.43 33.29
N SER A 16 -3.61 19.01 32.86
CA SER A 16 -4.89 18.30 32.76
C SER A 16 -4.94 17.37 31.54
N TYR A 17 -4.49 17.85 30.37
CA TYR A 17 -4.51 17.05 29.14
C TYR A 17 -3.39 16.01 29.13
N GLU A 18 -2.18 16.36 29.57
CA GLU A 18 -1.08 15.41 29.74
C GLU A 18 -1.47 14.26 30.68
N SER A 19 -2.12 14.57 31.81
CA SER A 19 -2.62 13.52 32.70
C SER A 19 -3.68 12.63 32.04
N LEU A 20 -4.57 13.23 31.22
CA LEU A 20 -5.62 12.52 30.50
C LEU A 20 -5.04 11.62 29.39
N PHE A 21 -4.06 12.11 28.64
CA PHE A 21 -3.34 11.32 27.62
C PHE A 21 -2.55 10.18 28.25
N ARG A 22 -1.84 10.44 29.37
CA ARG A 22 -1.12 9.41 30.10
C ARG A 22 -2.06 8.35 30.67
N GLN A 23 -3.23 8.76 31.17
CA GLN A 23 -4.26 7.84 31.63
C GLN A 23 -4.82 7.00 30.48
N ALA A 24 -5.13 7.61 29.33
CA ALA A 24 -5.59 6.88 28.14
C ALA A 24 -4.54 5.88 27.61
N ASP A 25 -3.26 6.27 27.63
CA ASP A 25 -2.15 5.38 27.25
C ASP A 25 -1.99 4.21 28.23
N GLU A 26 -2.12 4.45 29.53
CA GLU A 26 -2.08 3.40 30.54
C GLU A 26 -3.27 2.44 30.42
N GLU A 27 -4.48 2.96 30.21
CA GLU A 27 -5.69 2.18 29.97
C GLU A 27 -5.56 1.35 28.69
N PHE A 28 -5.07 1.93 27.59
CA PHE A 28 -4.82 1.21 26.34
C PHE A 28 -3.76 0.12 26.51
N ARG A 29 -2.66 0.40 27.23
CA ARG A 29 -1.61 -0.60 27.51
C ARG A 29 -2.13 -1.73 28.39
N GLN A 30 -2.96 -1.44 29.39
CA GLN A 30 -3.60 -2.47 30.20
C GLN A 30 -4.57 -3.30 29.36
N PHE A 31 -5.38 -2.68 28.50
CA PHE A 31 -6.27 -3.37 27.58
C PHE A 31 -5.50 -4.30 26.63
N VAL A 32 -4.42 -3.82 25.99
CA VAL A 32 -3.54 -4.63 25.14
C VAL A 32 -2.89 -5.77 25.92
N LYS A 33 -2.49 -5.55 27.18
CA LYS A 33 -1.93 -6.60 28.04
C LYS A 33 -2.97 -7.66 28.42
N THR A 34 -4.21 -7.26 28.67
CA THR A 34 -5.34 -8.17 28.91
C THR A 34 -5.64 -8.99 27.65
N LEU A 35 -5.69 -8.35 26.47
CA LEU A 35 -5.80 -9.04 25.17
C LEU A 35 -4.64 -10.01 24.89
N SER A 36 -3.44 -9.69 25.39
CA SER A 36 -2.26 -10.55 25.23
C SER A 36 -2.27 -11.76 26.18
N ASN A 37 -2.91 -11.62 27.35
CA ASN A 37 -3.03 -12.68 28.35
C ASN A 37 -4.26 -13.57 28.15
N GLU A 38 -5.35 -13.03 27.58
CA GLU A 38 -6.44 -13.83 27.06
C GLU A 38 -5.99 -14.46 25.74
N SER A 39 -5.92 -15.78 25.67
CA SER A 39 -5.55 -16.54 24.46
C SER A 39 -6.58 -16.42 23.31
N GLY A 40 -7.39 -15.37 23.31
CA GLY A 40 -8.53 -15.11 22.44
C GLY A 40 -8.51 -13.76 21.73
N ALA A 41 -7.42 -12.96 21.81
CA ALA A 41 -7.23 -11.92 20.80
C ALA A 41 -7.20 -12.61 19.42
N PRO A 42 -7.97 -12.15 18.42
CA PRO A 42 -7.90 -12.71 17.08
C PRO A 42 -6.49 -12.50 16.58
N LYS A 43 -5.63 -13.52 16.73
CA LYS A 43 -4.35 -13.59 16.03
C LYS A 43 -4.73 -13.48 14.57
N LEU A 44 -4.49 -12.32 13.96
CA LEU A 44 -4.60 -12.18 12.52
C LEU A 44 -3.69 -13.27 11.96
N LYS A 45 -4.29 -14.34 11.46
CA LYS A 45 -3.54 -15.44 10.89
C LYS A 45 -2.86 -14.86 9.67
N SER A 46 -1.54 -14.72 9.71
CA SER A 46 -0.77 -14.38 8.53
C SER A 46 -0.60 -15.66 7.73
N LYS A 47 -0.80 -15.57 6.41
CA LYS A 47 -0.56 -16.65 5.47
C LYS A 47 0.64 -16.29 4.64
N SER A 48 1.66 -17.14 4.66
CA SER A 48 2.81 -17.02 3.76
C SER A 48 2.36 -17.37 2.34
N ILE A 49 2.76 -16.54 1.38
CA ILE A 49 2.43 -16.69 -0.03
C ILE A 49 3.71 -16.65 -0.87
N LYS A 50 3.65 -17.29 -2.03
CA LYS A 50 4.70 -17.22 -3.06
C LYS A 50 4.08 -16.66 -4.34
N PRO A 51 4.10 -15.32 -4.52
CA PRO A 51 3.65 -14.69 -5.74
C PRO A 51 4.49 -15.16 -6.94
N ALA A 52 3.89 -15.15 -8.13
CA ALA A 52 4.61 -15.29 -9.38
C ALA A 52 4.98 -13.90 -9.94
N PRO A 53 6.19 -13.73 -10.52
CA PRO A 53 6.55 -12.51 -11.23
C PRO A 53 5.68 -12.26 -12.46
N GLY A 54 5.17 -11.05 -12.60
CA GLY A 54 4.37 -10.62 -13.75
C GLY A 54 5.16 -9.74 -14.72
N PHE A 55 5.38 -8.47 -14.37
CA PHE A 55 6.21 -7.54 -15.13
C PHE A 55 6.90 -6.52 -14.22
N CYS A 56 7.99 -5.94 -14.72
CA CYS A 56 8.78 -4.98 -13.96
C CYS A 56 8.72 -3.59 -14.63
N ILE A 57 8.45 -2.57 -13.83
CA ILE A 57 8.41 -1.17 -14.26
C ILE A 57 9.69 -0.52 -13.75
N LYS A 58 10.35 0.26 -14.61
CA LYS A 58 11.50 1.10 -14.26
C LYS A 58 11.09 2.56 -14.35
N THR A 59 11.31 3.30 -13.28
CA THR A 59 11.15 4.76 -13.22
C THR A 59 12.29 5.37 -12.39
N LYS A 60 12.18 6.65 -12.05
CA LYS A 60 13.06 7.36 -11.13
C LYS A 60 12.24 7.95 -9.99
N ASP A 61 12.85 8.13 -8.83
CA ASP A 61 12.29 8.96 -7.78
C ASP A 61 12.57 10.44 -8.11
N SER A 62 11.51 11.24 -8.22
CA SER A 62 11.58 12.65 -8.60
C SER A 62 12.21 13.53 -7.51
N SER A 63 12.23 13.07 -6.26
CA SER A 63 12.80 13.83 -5.14
C SER A 63 14.33 13.81 -5.12
N ASN A 64 14.95 12.71 -5.56
CA ASN A 64 16.39 12.48 -5.42
C ASN A 64 17.06 11.98 -6.73
N GLY A 65 16.29 11.68 -7.77
CA GLY A 65 16.78 11.21 -9.07
C GLY A 65 17.23 9.74 -9.10
N SER A 66 17.10 9.00 -8.01
CA SER A 66 17.51 7.59 -7.91
C SER A 66 16.60 6.68 -8.74
N LYS A 67 17.14 5.53 -9.18
CA LYS A 67 16.36 4.55 -9.95
C LYS A 67 15.44 3.77 -9.03
N LEU A 68 14.20 3.61 -9.49
CA LEU A 68 13.16 2.88 -8.79
C LEU A 68 12.60 1.79 -9.72
N PHE A 69 12.41 0.59 -9.17
CA PHE A 69 11.78 -0.53 -9.84
C PHE A 69 10.51 -0.94 -9.11
N ILE A 70 9.48 -1.29 -9.86
CA ILE A 70 8.21 -1.80 -9.32
C ILE A 70 7.94 -3.15 -9.97
N ASN A 71 7.96 -4.20 -9.17
CA ASN A 71 7.68 -5.55 -9.59
C ASN A 71 6.19 -5.84 -9.40
N ILE A 72 5.44 -5.90 -10.49
CA ILE A 72 4.05 -6.38 -10.45
C ILE A 72 4.10 -7.90 -10.39
N CYS A 73 3.68 -8.44 -9.27
CA CYS A 73 3.59 -9.87 -8.99
C CYS A 73 2.12 -10.27 -8.81
N HIS A 74 1.83 -11.56 -8.88
CA HIS A 74 0.45 -12.02 -8.76
C HIS A 74 0.32 -13.32 -7.98
N THR A 75 -0.85 -13.53 -7.36
CA THR A 75 -1.17 -14.71 -6.57
C THR A 75 -2.68 -14.96 -6.57
N PRO A 76 -3.15 -16.23 -6.56
CA PRO A 76 -4.58 -16.52 -6.42
C PRO A 76 -5.10 -16.27 -5.00
N GLU A 77 -4.23 -15.93 -4.05
CA GLU A 77 -4.59 -15.79 -2.64
C GLU A 77 -5.15 -14.42 -2.26
N LEU A 78 -4.94 -13.41 -3.10
CA LEU A 78 -5.55 -12.09 -2.91
C LEU A 78 -6.97 -12.09 -3.49
N PRO A 79 -7.90 -11.32 -2.90
CA PRO A 79 -9.24 -11.18 -3.46
C PRO A 79 -9.19 -10.50 -4.83
N GLU A 80 -10.08 -10.93 -5.73
CA GLU A 80 -10.30 -10.30 -7.02
C GLU A 80 -10.96 -8.93 -6.85
N PRO A 81 -10.58 -7.90 -7.63
CA PRO A 81 -11.40 -6.70 -7.74
C PRO A 81 -12.73 -7.04 -8.45
N GLN A 82 -13.68 -6.11 -8.39
CA GLN A 82 -14.89 -6.22 -9.19
C GLN A 82 -14.52 -6.37 -10.67
N ASP A 83 -15.15 -7.30 -11.36
CA ASP A 83 -14.98 -7.45 -12.80
C ASP A 83 -15.90 -6.45 -13.52
N ILE A 84 -15.31 -5.42 -14.12
CA ILE A 84 -16.00 -4.36 -14.85
C ILE A 84 -15.41 -4.20 -16.26
N SER A 85 -16.19 -3.71 -17.21
CA SER A 85 -15.75 -3.39 -18.57
C SER A 85 -14.84 -2.16 -18.64
N ASP A 86 -14.21 -1.94 -19.79
CA ASP A 86 -13.39 -0.75 -20.05
C ASP A 86 -14.25 0.51 -20.02
N GLU A 87 -15.47 0.45 -20.55
CA GLU A 87 -16.44 1.54 -20.55
C GLU A 87 -16.86 1.91 -19.12
N GLU A 88 -17.13 0.91 -18.27
CA GLU A 88 -17.46 1.13 -16.86
C GLU A 88 -16.29 1.74 -16.10
N LEU A 89 -15.06 1.26 -16.33
CA LEU A 89 -13.88 1.86 -15.70
C LEU A 89 -13.71 3.33 -16.11
N MET A 90 -13.83 3.65 -17.40
CA MET A 90 -13.75 5.04 -17.86
C MET A 90 -14.87 5.91 -17.28
N HIS A 91 -16.09 5.37 -17.18
CA HIS A 91 -17.21 6.08 -16.56
C HIS A 91 -16.92 6.39 -15.08
N ILE A 92 -16.42 5.42 -14.32
CA ILE A 92 -16.05 5.60 -12.91
C ILE A 92 -14.95 6.66 -12.76
N LEU A 93 -13.89 6.57 -13.57
CA LEU A 93 -12.78 7.53 -13.54
C LEU A 93 -13.20 8.96 -13.90
N GLY A 94 -14.26 9.13 -14.70
CA GLY A 94 -14.82 10.43 -15.06
C GLY A 94 -15.98 10.90 -14.17
N SER A 95 -16.37 10.11 -13.17
CA SER A 95 -17.48 10.43 -12.27
C SER A 95 -17.05 11.34 -11.12
N ASP A 96 -18.04 11.86 -10.37
CA ASP A 96 -17.80 12.68 -9.17
C ASP A 96 -17.17 11.86 -8.02
N ASP A 97 -17.25 10.52 -8.04
CA ASP A 97 -16.64 9.63 -7.06
C ASP A 97 -15.86 8.48 -7.74
N PRO A 98 -14.61 8.72 -8.15
CA PRO A 98 -13.77 7.70 -8.79
C PRO A 98 -13.28 6.61 -7.81
N THR A 99 -13.59 6.72 -6.50
CA THR A 99 -13.11 5.77 -5.47
C THR A 99 -13.98 4.52 -5.35
N THR A 100 -15.06 4.45 -6.13
CA THR A 100 -16.01 3.34 -6.16
C THR A 100 -15.38 2.06 -6.70
N TYR A 101 -14.41 2.15 -7.61
CA TYR A 101 -13.63 1.00 -8.05
C TYR A 101 -12.36 0.83 -7.21
N ARG A 102 -12.17 -0.36 -6.63
CA ARG A 102 -11.01 -0.67 -5.79
C ARG A 102 -10.30 -1.92 -6.28
N VAL A 103 -8.96 -1.84 -6.34
CA VAL A 103 -8.10 -2.99 -6.63
C VAL A 103 -7.39 -3.42 -5.35
N PRO A 104 -7.71 -4.61 -4.81
CA PRO A 104 -6.93 -5.18 -3.72
C PRO A 104 -5.50 -5.46 -4.17
N LEU A 105 -4.53 -4.87 -3.47
CA LEU A 105 -3.12 -5.14 -3.68
C LEU A 105 -2.37 -5.24 -2.34
N SER A 106 -1.23 -5.91 -2.38
CA SER A 106 -0.27 -5.94 -1.27
C SER A 106 1.03 -5.26 -1.69
N LEU A 107 1.51 -4.34 -0.85
CA LEU A 107 2.79 -3.66 -1.04
C LEU A 107 3.84 -4.30 -0.14
N GLY A 108 4.80 -5.01 -0.74
CA GLY A 108 5.99 -5.55 -0.08
C GLY A 108 6.90 -4.43 0.43
N LEU A 109 7.78 -4.77 1.38
CA LEU A 109 8.78 -3.82 1.87
C LEU A 109 9.75 -3.43 0.75
N PRO A 110 10.24 -2.18 0.73
CA PRO A 110 11.30 -1.80 -0.20
C PRO A 110 12.54 -2.64 0.04
N HIS A 111 13.21 -3.04 -1.04
CA HIS A 111 14.49 -3.73 -0.98
C HIS A 111 15.50 -3.08 -1.92
N GLU A 112 16.76 -3.00 -1.46
CA GLU A 112 17.87 -2.43 -2.21
C GLU A 112 18.42 -3.45 -3.20
N GLU A 113 18.64 -3.00 -4.43
CA GLU A 113 19.11 -3.81 -5.54
C GLU A 113 20.19 -3.08 -6.32
N VAL A 114 20.90 -3.83 -7.17
CA VAL A 114 21.92 -3.28 -8.06
C VAL A 114 21.47 -3.43 -9.51
N ASP A 115 21.51 -2.33 -10.26
CA ASP A 115 21.14 -2.37 -11.67
C ASP A 115 22.26 -2.95 -12.56
N LYS A 116 21.99 -3.05 -13.87
CA LYS A 116 22.98 -3.59 -14.83
C LYS A 116 24.28 -2.77 -14.92
N SER A 117 24.26 -1.49 -14.53
CA SER A 117 25.43 -0.61 -14.51
C SER A 117 26.18 -0.64 -13.18
N GLY A 118 25.73 -1.44 -12.20
CA GLY A 118 26.33 -1.47 -10.87
C GLY A 118 25.84 -0.35 -9.95
N ALA A 119 24.84 0.43 -10.36
CA ALA A 119 24.31 1.52 -9.54
C ALA A 119 23.24 1.00 -8.57
N PRO A 120 23.21 1.49 -7.32
CA PRO A 120 22.17 1.14 -6.36
C PRO A 120 20.81 1.66 -6.81
N CYS A 121 19.77 0.90 -6.53
CA CYS A 121 18.38 1.22 -6.84
C CYS A 121 17.44 0.57 -5.83
N THR A 122 16.21 1.09 -5.74
CA THR A 122 15.19 0.54 -4.83
C THR A 122 14.14 -0.20 -5.65
N ALA A 123 13.76 -1.39 -5.20
CA ALA A 123 12.67 -2.16 -5.78
C ALA A 123 11.49 -2.28 -4.79
N TYR A 124 10.28 -2.27 -5.35
CA TYR A 124 9.01 -2.41 -4.63
C TYR A 124 8.19 -3.54 -5.25
N ASP A 125 7.68 -4.43 -4.41
CA ASP A 125 6.81 -5.52 -4.87
C ASP A 125 5.35 -5.14 -4.68
N VAL A 126 4.59 -5.16 -5.78
CA VAL A 126 3.14 -4.93 -5.80
C VAL A 126 2.49 -6.23 -6.20
N ILE A 127 1.79 -6.87 -5.27
CA ILE A 127 1.15 -8.17 -5.49
C ILE A 127 -0.34 -7.97 -5.69
N ILE A 128 -0.88 -8.50 -6.78
CA ILE A 128 -2.31 -8.47 -7.11
C ILE A 128 -2.89 -9.89 -7.25
N ASN A 129 -4.20 -9.98 -7.42
CA ASN A 129 -4.84 -11.25 -7.73
C ASN A 129 -4.44 -11.77 -9.13
N GLU A 130 -4.25 -13.07 -9.24
CA GLU A 130 -3.90 -13.82 -10.45
C GLU A 130 -4.89 -13.65 -11.63
N ALA A 131 -6.19 -13.75 -11.40
CA ALA A 131 -7.21 -13.56 -12.43
C ALA A 131 -7.23 -12.12 -12.94
N PHE A 132 -7.11 -11.14 -12.04
CA PHE A 132 -6.96 -9.74 -12.43
C PHE A 132 -5.68 -9.51 -13.24
N PHE A 133 -4.56 -10.14 -12.86
CA PHE A 133 -3.32 -10.09 -13.64
C PHE A 133 -3.49 -10.62 -15.06
N ARG A 134 -4.28 -11.68 -15.27
CA ARG A 134 -4.60 -12.16 -16.63
C ARG A 134 -5.34 -11.12 -17.44
N LYS A 135 -6.32 -10.43 -16.85
CA LYS A 135 -7.09 -9.36 -17.51
C LYS A 135 -6.18 -8.21 -17.96
N ILE A 136 -5.36 -7.67 -17.07
CA ILE A 136 -4.49 -6.52 -17.39
C ILE A 136 -3.39 -6.87 -18.39
N SER A 137 -3.01 -8.14 -18.49
CA SER A 137 -1.92 -8.57 -19.39
C SER A 137 -2.28 -8.34 -20.86
N SER A 138 -3.56 -8.41 -21.21
CA SER A 138 -4.09 -8.16 -22.56
C SER A 138 -4.85 -6.83 -22.68
N ASN A 139 -4.91 -6.01 -21.63
CA ASN A 139 -5.73 -4.81 -21.58
C ASN A 139 -4.90 -3.62 -21.08
N GLU A 140 -4.55 -2.73 -22.01
CA GLU A 140 -3.66 -1.60 -21.71
C GLU A 140 -4.32 -0.53 -20.84
N LEU A 141 -5.65 -0.37 -20.89
CA LEU A 141 -6.37 0.56 -20.01
C LEU A 141 -6.23 0.11 -18.55
N PHE A 142 -6.56 -1.14 -18.26
CA PHE A 142 -6.43 -1.70 -16.91
C PHE A 142 -4.98 -1.81 -16.45
N LYS A 143 -4.04 -2.10 -17.36
CA LYS A 143 -2.61 -2.06 -17.04
C LYS A 143 -2.18 -0.67 -16.60
N THR A 144 -2.53 0.36 -17.37
CA THR A 144 -2.20 1.76 -17.04
C THR A 144 -2.83 2.17 -15.72
N PHE A 145 -4.10 1.83 -15.50
CA PHE A 145 -4.80 2.08 -14.25
C PHE A 145 -4.09 1.41 -13.05
N LEU A 146 -3.72 0.13 -13.16
CA LEU A 146 -2.99 -0.55 -12.09
C LEU A 146 -1.63 0.11 -11.81
N ILE A 147 -0.89 0.50 -12.86
CA ILE A 147 0.39 1.19 -12.68
C ILE A 147 0.19 2.48 -11.88
N THR A 148 -0.83 3.28 -12.21
CA THR A 148 -1.17 4.48 -11.45
C THR A 148 -1.47 4.17 -9.98
N VAL A 149 -2.35 3.19 -9.72
CA VAL A 149 -2.69 2.77 -8.35
C VAL A 149 -1.46 2.26 -7.59
N ALA A 150 -0.55 1.55 -8.25
CA ALA A 150 0.70 1.08 -7.65
C ALA A 150 1.64 2.24 -7.28
N LEU A 151 1.78 3.23 -8.17
CA LEU A 151 2.56 4.44 -7.93
C LEU A 151 2.00 5.23 -6.75
N ASP A 152 0.67 5.44 -6.73
CA ASP A 152 -0.04 6.10 -5.62
C ASP A 152 0.19 5.38 -4.30
N GLY A 153 0.04 4.05 -4.28
CA GLY A 153 0.23 3.26 -3.06
C GLY A 153 1.67 3.29 -2.55
N ILE A 154 2.66 3.31 -3.44
CA ILE A 154 4.08 3.44 -3.07
C ILE A 154 4.36 4.83 -2.49
N GLU A 155 3.85 5.88 -3.14
CA GLU A 155 4.02 7.26 -2.67
C GLU A 155 3.36 7.46 -1.31
N GLU A 156 2.14 6.98 -1.12
CA GLU A 156 1.42 7.10 0.13
C GLU A 156 2.11 6.33 1.26
N LYS A 157 2.46 5.06 1.03
CA LYS A 157 2.97 4.15 2.06
C LYS A 157 4.44 4.40 2.41
N TYR A 158 5.28 4.68 1.43
CA TYR A 158 6.73 4.77 1.60
C TYR A 158 7.31 6.16 1.42
N LYS A 159 6.48 7.15 1.06
CA LYS A 159 6.90 8.54 0.81
C LYS A 159 7.99 8.65 -0.26
N ALA A 160 8.01 7.71 -1.21
CA ALA A 160 8.81 7.80 -2.42
C ALA A 160 8.03 8.58 -3.48
N HIS A 161 8.70 9.28 -4.38
CA HIS A 161 8.03 10.10 -5.39
C HIS A 161 8.30 9.59 -6.82
N PRO A 162 7.80 8.39 -7.19
CA PRO A 162 8.09 7.81 -8.49
C PRO A 162 7.56 8.70 -9.62
N ASP A 163 8.39 8.95 -10.64
CA ASP A 163 8.00 9.73 -11.83
C ASP A 163 6.87 9.00 -12.57
N ARG A 164 5.76 9.72 -12.74
CA ARG A 164 4.49 9.24 -13.31
C ARG A 164 4.43 9.41 -14.83
N GLU A 165 5.20 10.35 -15.37
CA GLU A 165 5.21 10.67 -16.81
C GLU A 165 6.25 9.84 -17.56
N SER A 166 7.39 9.56 -16.93
CA SER A 166 8.55 8.91 -17.55
C SER A 166 8.89 7.58 -16.88
N TYR A 167 8.06 6.56 -17.10
CA TYR A 167 8.37 5.16 -16.74
C TYR A 167 8.46 4.24 -17.97
N VAL A 168 9.12 3.09 -17.80
CA VAL A 168 9.25 2.07 -18.84
C VAL A 168 8.91 0.69 -18.26
N VAL A 169 7.97 -0.02 -18.90
CA VAL A 169 7.74 -1.44 -18.63
C VAL A 169 8.85 -2.25 -19.32
N LEU A 170 9.60 -3.03 -18.54
CA LEU A 170 10.73 -3.81 -19.04
C LEU A 170 10.25 -5.04 -19.82
N LYS A 171 10.81 -5.25 -21.02
CA LYS A 171 10.44 -6.38 -21.88
C LYS A 171 11.15 -7.70 -21.54
N ASN A 172 12.38 -7.61 -21.07
CA ASN A 172 13.28 -8.78 -20.89
C ASN A 172 13.59 -9.07 -19.41
N LYS A 173 12.81 -8.49 -18.49
CA LYS A 173 12.98 -8.66 -17.04
C LYS A 173 11.62 -8.52 -16.39
N LEU A 174 11.16 -9.60 -15.75
CA LEU A 174 9.87 -9.63 -15.06
C LEU A 174 9.98 -9.20 -13.59
N TYR A 175 11.18 -9.29 -13.02
CA TYR A 175 11.45 -8.97 -11.62
C TYR A 175 12.85 -8.37 -11.45
N MET A 176 12.97 -7.34 -10.63
CA MET A 176 14.23 -6.78 -10.17
C MET A 176 14.55 -7.31 -8.78
N GLY A 177 15.68 -7.99 -8.65
CA GLY A 177 16.15 -8.57 -7.39
C GLY A 177 15.84 -10.06 -7.22
N THR A 178 15.82 -10.49 -5.96
CA THR A 178 15.37 -11.83 -5.55
C THR A 178 14.11 -11.70 -4.71
N MET A 179 13.04 -12.39 -5.12
CA MET A 179 11.74 -12.27 -4.45
C MET A 179 11.84 -12.68 -2.97
N PRO A 180 11.53 -11.77 -2.02
CA PRO A 180 11.52 -12.09 -0.61
C PRO A 180 10.31 -12.96 -0.24
N ASP A 181 10.31 -13.51 0.97
CA ASP A 181 9.12 -14.19 1.50
C ASP A 181 8.01 -13.16 1.75
N HIS A 182 6.84 -13.41 1.18
CA HIS A 182 5.67 -12.56 1.37
C HIS A 182 4.67 -13.19 2.31
N SER A 183 3.96 -12.35 3.07
CA SER A 183 2.83 -12.77 3.89
C SER A 183 1.66 -11.80 3.75
N ILE A 184 0.45 -12.35 3.75
CA ILE A 184 -0.80 -11.58 3.72
C ILE A 184 -1.64 -11.91 4.95
N GLN A 185 -2.50 -10.98 5.33
CA GLN A 185 -3.47 -11.21 6.40
C GLN A 185 -4.59 -12.12 5.89
N ASP A 186 -4.84 -13.24 6.57
CA ASP A 186 -5.97 -14.13 6.30
C ASP A 186 -7.25 -13.51 6.84
N ARG A 187 -7.83 -12.58 6.06
CA ARG A 187 -9.07 -11.85 6.40
C ARG A 187 -10.32 -12.67 6.11
N LYS A 188 -10.34 -13.95 6.52
CA LYS A 188 -11.56 -14.80 6.49
C LYS A 188 -12.48 -14.51 7.69
N GLY A 189 -12.84 -13.24 7.90
CA GLY A 189 -13.71 -12.81 8.99
C GLY A 189 -14.48 -11.54 8.64
N PRO A 190 -15.65 -11.29 9.27
CA PRO A 190 -16.42 -10.07 9.04
C PRO A 190 -15.57 -8.84 9.36
N LEU A 191 -15.65 -7.82 8.50
CA LEU A 191 -14.76 -6.66 8.54
C LEU A 191 -14.92 -5.84 9.82
N ILE A 192 -16.11 -5.81 10.40
CA ILE A 192 -16.48 -5.13 11.65
C ILE A 192 -17.70 -5.91 12.20
N SER A 193 -17.64 -6.39 13.44
CA SER A 193 -18.84 -6.77 14.19
C SER A 193 -19.19 -5.62 15.11
N GLU A 194 -20.32 -4.96 14.89
CA GLU A 194 -20.82 -3.97 15.85
C GLU A 194 -21.04 -4.66 17.21
N LEU A 195 -20.61 -3.98 18.28
CA LEU A 195 -20.89 -4.44 19.64
C LEU A 195 -22.40 -4.38 19.87
N PRO A 196 -23.02 -5.44 20.42
CA PRO A 196 -24.42 -5.38 20.82
C PRO A 196 -24.59 -4.30 21.88
N THR A 197 -25.61 -3.47 21.70
CA THR A 197 -25.99 -2.36 22.59
C THR A 197 -26.55 -2.85 23.91
#